data_AF-A0A3C1U2D2-F1
#
_entry.id   AF-A0A3C1U2D2-F1
#
_cell.length_a   1.000
_cell.length_b   1.000
_cell.length_c   1.000
_cell.angle_alpha   90.00
_cell.angle_beta   90.00
_cell.angle_gamma   90.00
#
_symmetry.space_group_name_H-M   'P 1'
#
loop_
_entity.id
_entity.type
_entity.pdbx_description
1 polymer ?
#
loop_
_entity_poly.entity_id
_entity_poly.type
_entity_poly.pdbx_seq_one_letter_code
_entity_poly.pdbx_strand_id
1 'polypeptide(L)' 'TQWMLAGGLSVDNVHRALTVTGARALDVSSGVESAPGKKDATRIQAFVQQAQLG' A
#
# COMPACT_ATOMS: atom_id res chain seq x y z
N THR A 1 -12.70 -8.46 -14.53
CA THR A 1 -12.93 -7.39 -13.54
C THR A 1 -11.61 -6.70 -13.24
N GLN A 2 -11.56 -5.37 -13.25
CA GLN A 2 -10.37 -4.61 -12.85
C GLN A 2 -10.77 -3.62 -11.77
N TRP A 3 -10.61 -4.05 -10.52
CA TRP A 3 -10.77 -3.20 -9.35
C TRP A 3 -9.40 -3.05 -8.67
N MET A 4 -9.22 -1.96 -7.94
CA MET A 4 -8.04 -1.71 -7.13
C MET A 4 -8.46 -1.67 -5.67
N LEU A 5 -7.66 -2.26 -4.78
CA LEU A 5 -7.89 -2.16 -3.34
C LEU A 5 -7.37 -0.82 -2.84
N ALA A 6 -8.22 -0.07 -2.15
CA ALA A 6 -7.90 1.27 -1.64
C ALA A 6 -8.36 1.43 -0.19
N GLY A 7 -7.83 2.46 0.48
CA GLY A 7 -8.28 2.89 1.80
C GLY A 7 -7.56 2.21 2.97
N GLY A 8 -6.90 3.02 3.81
CA GLY A 8 -6.25 2.54 5.04
C GLY A 8 -5.03 1.63 4.86
N LEU A 9 -4.49 1.52 3.64
CA LEU A 9 -3.29 0.73 3.36
C LEU A 9 -2.05 1.42 3.92
N SER A 10 -1.14 0.63 4.51
CA SER A 10 0.16 1.06 5.02
C SER A 10 1.20 -0.06 4.83
N VAL A 11 2.46 0.25 5.14
CA VAL A 11 3.57 -0.72 5.12
C VAL A 11 3.25 -1.95 5.98
N ASP A 12 2.54 -1.77 7.10
CA ASP A 12 2.28 -2.82 8.09
C ASP A 12 1.19 -3.81 7.66
N ASN A 13 0.33 -3.44 6.70
CA ASN A 13 -0.85 -4.23 6.35
C ASN A 13 -0.95 -4.62 4.88
N VAL A 14 -0.15 -4.01 3.99
CA VAL A 14 -0.32 -4.18 2.54
C VAL A 14 -0.16 -5.62 2.08
N HIS A 15 0.80 -6.37 2.64
CA HIS A 15 1.02 -7.77 2.32
C HIS A 15 -0.22 -8.62 2.65
N ARG A 16 -0.66 -8.56 3.92
CA ARG A 16 -1.88 -9.24 4.38
C ARG A 16 -3.10 -8.85 3.55
N ALA A 17 -3.25 -7.57 3.23
CA ALA A 17 -4.38 -7.06 2.46
C ALA A 17 -4.42 -7.69 1.06
N LEU A 18 -3.27 -7.81 0.38
CA LEU A 18 -3.14 -8.51 -0.89
C LEU A 18 -3.46 -10.00 -0.75
N THR A 19 -2.90 -10.69 0.25
CA THR A 19 -3.11 -12.13 0.46
C THR A 19 -4.59 -12.48 0.69
N VAL A 20 -5.29 -11.67 1.50
CA VAL A 20 -6.69 -11.93 1.85
C VAL A 20 -7.64 -11.62 0.70
N THR A 21 -7.37 -10.56 -0.06
CA THR A 21 -8.32 -10.07 -1.08
C THR A 21 -8.04 -10.61 -2.48
N GLY A 22 -6.83 -11.09 -2.76
CA GLY A 22 -6.38 -11.45 -4.10
C GLY A 22 -6.31 -10.25 -5.07
N ALA A 23 -6.26 -9.02 -4.53
CA ALA A 23 -6.18 -7.81 -5.34
C ALA A 23 -4.93 -7.82 -6.23
N ARG A 24 -5.07 -7.33 -7.46
CA ARG A 24 -3.96 -7.21 -8.41
C ARG A 24 -3.43 -5.78 -8.55
N ALA A 25 -4.08 -4.83 -7.89
CA ALA A 25 -3.74 -3.42 -7.91
C ALA A 25 -4.15 -2.77 -6.58
N LEU A 26 -3.38 -1.78 -6.15
CA LEU A 26 -3.52 -1.06 -4.89
C LEU A 26 -3.51 0.45 -5.15
N ASP A 27 -4.32 1.18 -4.39
CA ASP A 27 -4.27 2.65 -4.31
C ASP A 27 -3.98 3.07 -2.87
N VAL A 28 -2.91 3.85 -2.68
CA VAL A 28 -2.48 4.32 -1.36
C VAL A 28 -2.20 5.82 -1.42
N SER A 29 -2.73 6.55 -0.42
CA SER A 29 -2.46 7.97 -0.25
C SER A 29 -1.73 8.24 1.07
N SER A 30 -2.44 8.38 2.20
CA SER A 30 -1.84 8.77 3.49
C SER A 30 -0.90 7.75 4.09
N GLY A 31 -1.03 6.46 3.73
CA GLY A 31 -0.18 5.38 4.25
C GLY A 31 1.31 5.48 3.93
N VAL A 32 1.68 6.37 3.02
CA VAL A 32 3.07 6.62 2.60
C VAL A 32 3.50 8.08 2.79
N GLU A 33 2.78 8.83 3.62
CA GLU A 33 3.10 10.22 3.95
C GLU A 33 3.93 10.32 5.24
N SER A 34 4.83 11.30 5.33
CA SER A 34 5.54 11.66 6.58
C SER A 34 4.75 12.67 7.43
N ALA A 35 3.93 13.49 6.76
CA ALA A 35 3.00 14.46 7.33
C ALA A 35 1.84 14.64 6.34
N PRO A 36 0.66 15.16 6.75
CA PRO A 36 -0.50 15.30 5.86
C PRO A 36 -0.15 16.00 4.53
N GLY A 37 -0.37 15.31 3.41
CA GLY A 37 -0.09 15.79 2.06
C GLY A 37 1.39 15.74 1.63
N LYS A 38 2.31 15.31 2.52
CA LYS A 38 3.74 15.20 2.24
C LYS A 38 4.15 13.74 2.08
N LYS A 39 4.27 13.29 0.83
CA LYS A 39 4.78 11.95 0.49
C LYS A 39 6.22 11.76 0.98
N ASP A 40 6.52 10.55 1.43
CA ASP A 40 7.85 10.15 1.91
C ASP A 40 8.40 9.03 1.03
N ALA A 41 9.54 9.27 0.40
CA ALA A 41 10.13 8.32 -0.55
C ALA A 41 10.53 7.00 0.12
N THR A 42 11.02 7.04 1.36
CA THR A 42 11.41 5.84 2.12
C THR A 42 10.18 5.01 2.48
N ARG A 43 9.07 5.66 2.88
CA ARG A 43 7.80 4.97 3.14
C ARG A 43 7.19 4.38 1.86
N ILE A 44 7.28 5.07 0.73
CA ILE A 44 6.84 4.53 -0.58
C ILE A 44 7.65 3.28 -0.93
N GLN A 45 8.98 3.33 -0.79
CA GLN A 45 9.84 2.17 -1.08
C GLN A 45 9.49 0.98 -0.17
N ALA A 46 9.38 1.20 1.14
CA ALA A 46 9.00 0.16 2.09
C ALA A 46 7.62 -0.43 1.77
N PHE A 47 6.65 0.41 1.37
CA PHE A 47 5.31 -0.03 1.00
C PHE A 47 5.35 -0.93 -0.24
N VAL A 48 6.06 -0.53 -1.29
CA VAL A 48 6.20 -1.32 -2.52
C VAL A 48 6.91 -2.63 -2.24
N GLN A 49 7.97 -2.63 -1.42
CA GLN A 49 8.67 -3.85 -1.01
C GLN A 49 7.73 -4.81 -0.26
N GLN A 50 6.96 -4.33 0.71
CA GLN A 50 5.98 -5.14 1.43
C GLN A 50 4.84 -5.64 0.53
N ALA A 51 4.42 -4.86 -0.46
CA ALA A 51 3.39 -5.27 -1.42
C ALA A 51 3.88 -6.35 -2.40
N GLN A 52 5.20 -6.48 -2.58
CA GLN A 52 5.83 -7.46 -3.47
C GLN A 52 6.35 -8.70 -2.75
N LEU A 53 6.34 -8.71 -1.41
CA LEU A 53 6.57 -9.92 -0.63
C LEU A 53 5.46 -10.93 -0.98
N GLY A 54 5.84 -12.17 -1.28
CA GLY A 54 4.93 -13.24 -1.67
C GLY A 54 4.16 -13.77 -0.46
#